data_AF-A0A960FU61-F1
#
_entry.id   AF-A0A960FU61-F1
#
_cell.length_a   1.000
_cell.length_b   1.000
_cell.length_c   1.000
_cell.angle_alpha   90.00
_cell.angle_beta   90.00
_cell.angle_gamma   90.00
#
_symmetry.space_group_name_H-M   'P 1'
#
loop_
_entity.id
_entity.type
_entity.pdbx_description
1 polymer ?
#
loop_
_entity_poly.entity_id
_entity_poly.type
_entity_poly.pdbx_seq_one_letter_code
_entity_poly.pdbx_strand_id
1 'polypeptide(L)'
;MKRTVTLVAVAMVLAGCSQDSTSPQPQDSATISVSPESSEPTPVTSPTTAAPTSTPAPTATKSKKPQRPGADAFCTYLEQTQGAQQQIEDPAAFVDLVEGAVAVAPGAIAEDAALYAESVRALATMVTGTPKQAAKADAWLTQNEDAIAAAEANLDSYSQSTCGLPFITGEG
;
A
#
# COMPACT_ATOMS: atom_id res chain seq x y z
N MET A 1 -19.01 -20.66 9.85
CA MET A 1 -19.49 -19.98 11.07
C MET A 1 -19.50 -18.49 10.80
N LYS A 2 -20.65 -17.83 11.02
CA LYS A 2 -20.87 -16.41 10.77
C LYS A 2 -20.01 -15.57 11.75
N ARG A 3 -19.25 -14.60 11.25
CA ARG A 3 -18.73 -13.50 12.08
C ARG A 3 -19.25 -12.20 11.52
N THR A 4 -20.29 -11.73 12.19
CA THR A 4 -20.88 -10.41 12.07
C THR A 4 -19.80 -9.39 12.47
N VAL A 5 -19.35 -8.59 11.51
CA VAL A 5 -18.51 -7.41 11.79
C VAL A 5 -19.47 -6.27 12.08
N THR A 6 -19.48 -5.81 13.32
CA THR A 6 -20.22 -4.62 13.72
C THR A 6 -19.34 -3.84 14.67
N LEU A 7 -18.84 -2.70 14.21
CA LEU A 7 -18.62 -1.49 14.99
C LEU A 7 -18.51 -0.33 14.00
N VAL A 8 -19.68 0.17 13.59
CA VAL A 8 -19.82 1.51 13.02
C VAL A 8 -20.33 2.39 14.16
N ALA A 9 -19.50 3.31 14.61
CA ALA A 9 -19.89 4.41 15.47
C ALA A 9 -19.15 5.66 15.01
N VAL A 10 -19.70 6.33 13.99
CA VAL A 10 -19.36 7.72 13.66
C VAL A 10 -20.54 8.57 14.08
N ALA A 11 -20.36 9.30 15.17
CA ALA A 11 -21.30 10.31 15.64
C ALA A 11 -21.10 11.62 14.85
N MET A 12 -22.19 12.04 14.19
CA MET A 12 -22.62 13.41 13.85
C MET A 12 -21.57 14.49 13.53
N VAL A 13 -21.61 14.98 12.30
CA VAL A 13 -21.55 16.43 12.02
C VAL A 13 -22.70 16.81 11.10
N LEU A 14 -23.49 17.78 11.57
CA LEU A 14 -24.53 18.48 10.84
C LEU A 14 -23.93 19.29 9.67
N ALA A 15 -24.42 19.03 8.46
CA ALA A 15 -24.53 20.04 7.42
C ALA A 15 -25.83 19.77 6.66
N GLY A 16 -26.87 20.55 6.98
CA GLY A 16 -28.06 20.57 6.16
C GLY A 16 -27.77 21.28 4.84
N CYS A 17 -28.33 20.76 3.75
CA CYS A 17 -28.92 21.53 2.66
C CYS A 17 -29.86 20.60 1.87
N SER A 18 -31.08 21.08 1.70
CA SER A 18 -32.29 20.40 1.24
C SER A 18 -32.31 20.04 -0.23
N GLN A 19 -33.04 18.96 -0.57
CA GLN A 19 -34.02 18.79 -1.68
C GLN A 19 -34.15 17.28 -1.92
N ASP A 20 -35.17 16.63 -1.36
CA ASP A 20 -36.50 16.47 -1.97
C ASP A 20 -36.43 16.02 -3.44
N SER A 21 -36.65 14.72 -3.67
CA SER A 21 -37.73 14.22 -4.54
C SER A 21 -37.53 12.76 -4.92
N THR A 22 -38.48 11.92 -4.48
CA THR A 22 -39.27 11.02 -5.33
C THR A 22 -38.55 10.11 -6.35
N SER A 23 -38.61 8.80 -6.07
CA SER A 23 -38.75 7.76 -7.11
C SER A 23 -40.23 7.74 -7.54
N PRO A 24 -40.58 7.56 -8.85
CA PRO A 24 -40.63 6.20 -9.39
C PRO A 24 -40.29 6.04 -10.91
N GLN A 25 -39.91 4.80 -11.25
CA GLN A 25 -40.03 4.06 -12.54
C GLN A 25 -41.38 4.26 -13.29
N PRO A 26 -41.67 3.81 -14.56
CA PRO A 26 -40.95 3.11 -15.68
C PRO A 26 -41.13 3.81 -17.06
N GLN A 27 -40.70 3.22 -18.20
CA GLN A 27 -41.40 3.02 -19.51
C GLN A 27 -40.36 2.46 -20.53
N ASP A 28 -40.36 1.20 -20.96
CA ASP A 28 -41.19 0.49 -21.97
C ASP A 28 -41.10 1.01 -23.43
N SER A 29 -40.59 0.12 -24.30
CA SER A 29 -40.81 -0.08 -25.75
C SER A 29 -40.85 1.09 -26.76
N ALA A 30 -40.03 0.99 -27.83
CA ALA A 30 -40.50 0.67 -29.21
C ALA A 30 -39.44 0.94 -30.32
N THR A 31 -39.26 -0.09 -31.16
CA THR A 31 -38.90 -0.16 -32.60
C THR A 31 -38.97 1.13 -33.44
N ILE A 32 -38.03 1.33 -34.38
CA ILE A 32 -38.24 1.39 -35.86
C ILE A 32 -36.89 1.51 -36.62
N SER A 33 -36.87 0.75 -37.72
CA SER A 33 -35.92 0.54 -38.82
C SER A 33 -35.42 1.78 -39.59
N VAL A 34 -34.14 1.78 -40.01
CA VAL A 34 -33.72 2.35 -41.30
C VAL A 34 -32.46 1.64 -41.83
N SER A 35 -32.54 1.11 -43.05
CA SER A 35 -31.43 0.66 -43.89
C SER A 35 -31.60 1.35 -45.25
N PRO A 36 -30.51 1.89 -45.83
CA PRO A 36 -30.05 1.46 -47.17
C PRO A 36 -28.50 1.47 -47.21
N GLU A 37 -27.71 0.99 -48.15
CA GLU A 37 -27.82 0.32 -49.45
C GLU A 37 -26.42 -0.21 -49.80
N SER A 38 -26.39 -1.13 -50.75
CA SER A 38 -25.30 -2.03 -51.17
C SER A 38 -24.13 -1.36 -51.92
N SER A 39 -22.92 -1.88 -51.72
CA SER A 39 -21.89 -1.99 -52.78
C SER A 39 -20.94 -3.17 -52.47
N GLU A 40 -20.94 -4.15 -53.36
CA GLU A 40 -20.08 -5.34 -53.49
C GLU A 40 -18.61 -4.99 -53.90
N PRO A 41 -17.65 -5.93 -54.16
CA PRO A 41 -17.44 -7.31 -53.68
C PRO A 41 -15.95 -7.66 -53.31
N THR A 42 -15.73 -8.92 -52.89
CA THR A 42 -14.51 -9.79 -52.98
C THR A 42 -13.62 -9.98 -51.73
N PRO A 43 -12.84 -11.09 -51.61
CA PRO A 43 -13.10 -12.19 -50.66
C PRO A 43 -11.93 -12.36 -49.67
N VAL A 44 -11.92 -13.44 -48.87
CA VAL A 44 -10.74 -14.24 -48.41
C VAL A 44 -10.85 -14.67 -46.93
N THR A 45 -11.25 -15.94 -46.80
CA THR A 45 -10.66 -16.99 -45.94
C THR A 45 -10.95 -17.00 -44.44
N SER A 46 -11.43 -18.18 -44.03
CA SER A 46 -11.77 -18.63 -42.67
C SER A 46 -10.69 -18.38 -41.60
N PRO A 47 -11.06 -18.21 -40.32
CA PRO A 47 -10.09 -18.10 -39.24
C PRO A 47 -9.49 -19.47 -38.88
N THR A 48 -8.18 -19.60 -39.04
CA THR A 48 -7.37 -20.63 -38.37
C THR A 48 -7.28 -20.27 -36.88
N THR A 49 -7.75 -21.17 -36.02
CA THR A 49 -7.53 -21.15 -34.57
C THR A 49 -6.03 -21.11 -34.27
N ALA A 50 -5.53 -19.95 -33.82
CA ALA A 50 -4.22 -19.85 -33.20
C ALA A 50 -4.35 -20.14 -31.70
N ALA A 51 -3.60 -21.14 -31.23
CA ALA A 51 -3.45 -21.48 -29.82
C ALA A 51 -2.98 -20.27 -29.00
N PRO A 52 -3.31 -20.18 -27.70
CA PRO A 52 -2.81 -19.11 -26.85
C PRO A 52 -1.29 -19.27 -26.67
N THR A 53 -0.53 -18.42 -27.34
CA THR A 53 0.89 -18.22 -27.04
C THR A 53 0.98 -17.68 -25.63
N SER A 54 1.42 -18.54 -24.70
CA SER A 54 1.72 -18.16 -23.33
C SER A 54 2.89 -17.19 -23.35
N THR A 55 2.61 -15.89 -23.21
CA THR A 55 3.65 -14.92 -22.87
C THR A 55 4.27 -15.36 -21.54
N PRO A 56 5.58 -15.68 -21.47
CA PRO A 56 6.20 -15.91 -20.19
C PRO A 56 6.12 -14.60 -19.39
N ALA A 57 5.49 -14.68 -18.21
CA ALA A 57 5.60 -13.65 -17.19
C ALA A 57 7.10 -13.31 -17.00
N PRO A 58 7.49 -12.04 -16.77
CA PRO A 58 8.87 -11.71 -16.49
C PRO A 58 9.29 -12.51 -15.27
N THR A 59 10.08 -13.55 -15.50
CA THR A 59 10.73 -14.28 -14.42
C THR A 59 11.73 -13.28 -13.87
N ALA A 60 11.48 -12.78 -12.67
CA ALA A 60 12.44 -11.98 -11.93
C ALA A 60 13.69 -12.84 -11.76
N THR A 61 14.59 -12.75 -12.73
CA THR A 61 15.94 -13.27 -12.61
C THR A 61 16.53 -12.42 -11.52
N LYS A 62 16.59 -12.97 -10.31
CA LYS A 62 17.27 -12.39 -9.15
C LYS A 62 18.75 -12.34 -9.55
N SER A 63 19.10 -11.37 -10.38
CA SER A 63 20.47 -10.95 -10.61
C SER A 63 20.96 -10.60 -9.21
N LYS A 64 21.72 -11.52 -8.62
CA LYS A 64 22.35 -11.34 -7.33
C LYS A 64 23.38 -10.25 -7.52
N LYS A 65 22.90 -8.99 -7.47
CA LYS A 65 23.71 -7.79 -7.38
C LYS A 65 24.69 -8.07 -6.24
N PRO A 66 25.99 -7.75 -6.38
CA PRO A 66 26.95 -7.97 -5.32
C PRO A 66 26.39 -7.37 -4.03
N GLN A 67 26.07 -8.25 -3.08
CA GLN A 67 25.40 -7.90 -1.84
C GLN A 67 26.36 -7.00 -1.08
N ARG A 68 25.96 -5.74 -0.83
CA ARG A 68 26.80 -4.80 -0.07
C ARG A 68 26.95 -5.34 1.37
N PRO A 69 28.10 -5.12 2.04
CA PRO A 69 28.24 -5.43 3.46
C PRO A 69 27.08 -4.80 4.24
N GLY A 70 26.33 -5.60 5.01
CA GLY A 70 25.16 -5.17 5.77
C GLY A 70 23.80 -5.52 5.14
N ALA A 71 23.71 -5.72 3.83
CA ALA A 71 22.46 -6.08 3.17
C ALA A 71 21.98 -7.50 3.53
N ASP A 72 22.89 -8.45 3.76
CA ASP A 72 22.54 -9.79 4.27
C ASP A 72 21.87 -9.72 5.65
N ALA A 73 22.44 -8.95 6.57
CA ALA A 73 21.92 -8.81 7.93
C ALA A 73 20.53 -8.14 7.93
N PHE A 74 20.35 -7.11 7.12
CA PHE A 74 19.06 -6.45 6.93
C PHE A 74 17.99 -7.41 6.36
N CYS A 75 18.32 -8.18 5.33
CA CYS A 75 17.36 -9.14 4.77
C CYS A 75 17.02 -10.27 5.75
N THR A 76 18.03 -10.81 6.46
CA THR A 76 17.80 -11.81 7.51
C THR A 76 16.92 -11.27 8.64
N TYR A 77 17.07 -9.99 9.00
CA TYR A 77 16.21 -9.35 9.97
C TYR A 77 14.75 -9.31 9.48
N LEU A 78 14.51 -8.82 8.26
CA LEU A 78 13.17 -8.76 7.68
C LEU A 78 12.50 -10.15 7.56
N GLU A 79 13.27 -11.19 7.23
CA GLU A 79 12.78 -12.58 7.20
C GLU A 79 12.31 -13.05 8.58
N GLN A 80 13.02 -12.67 9.66
CA GLN A 80 12.67 -13.05 11.02
C GLN A 80 11.47 -12.26 11.56
N THR A 81 11.26 -11.03 11.11
CA THR A 81 10.24 -10.13 11.64
C THR A 81 8.93 -10.11 10.86
N GLN A 82 8.86 -10.77 9.70
CA GLN A 82 7.74 -10.69 8.76
C GLN A 82 6.35 -11.03 9.34
N GLY A 83 6.31 -11.87 10.38
CA GLY A 83 5.07 -12.22 11.09
C GLY A 83 4.79 -11.37 12.34
N ALA A 84 5.80 -10.72 12.89
CA ALA A 84 5.67 -9.90 14.09
C ALA A 84 4.93 -8.59 13.79
N GLN A 85 5.22 -7.96 12.66
CA GLN A 85 4.60 -6.69 12.25
C GLN A 85 3.06 -6.70 12.17
N GLN A 86 2.43 -7.85 11.87
CA GLN A 86 0.95 -7.98 11.84
C GLN A 86 0.32 -8.29 13.21
N GLN A 87 1.14 -8.60 14.21
CA GLN A 87 0.69 -9.01 15.54
C GLN A 87 1.01 -7.97 16.62
N ILE A 88 1.67 -6.88 16.24
CA ILE A 88 2.05 -5.82 17.18
C ILE A 88 0.84 -4.91 17.40
N GLU A 89 0.20 -5.07 18.55
CA GLU A 89 -0.82 -4.16 19.05
C GLU A 89 -0.22 -3.04 19.91
N ASP A 90 1.01 -3.23 20.39
CA ASP A 90 1.71 -2.30 21.28
C ASP A 90 2.62 -1.32 20.50
N PRO A 91 2.42 0.01 20.64
CA PRO A 91 3.23 1.00 19.93
C PRO A 91 4.72 0.94 20.24
N ALA A 92 5.12 0.56 21.47
CA ALA A 92 6.53 0.46 21.83
C ALA A 92 7.19 -0.77 21.19
N ALA A 93 6.51 -1.91 21.14
CA ALA A 93 6.98 -3.08 20.41
C ALA A 93 7.19 -2.80 18.91
N PHE A 94 6.36 -1.91 18.31
CA PHE A 94 6.55 -1.52 16.91
C PHE A 94 7.77 -0.62 16.73
N VAL A 95 8.00 0.33 17.66
CA VAL A 95 9.24 1.13 17.69
C VAL A 95 10.47 0.23 17.76
N ASP A 96 10.50 -0.73 18.67
CA ASP A 96 11.64 -1.65 18.83
C ASP A 96 11.90 -2.45 17.55
N LEU A 97 10.84 -2.87 16.85
CA LEU A 97 10.94 -3.60 15.59
C LEU A 97 11.58 -2.76 14.48
N VAL A 98 11.21 -1.49 14.37
CA VAL A 98 11.77 -0.58 13.38
C VAL A 98 13.20 -0.18 13.75
N GLU A 99 13.49 0.07 15.03
CA GLU A 99 14.85 0.36 15.51
C GLU A 99 15.82 -0.82 15.31
N GLY A 100 15.34 -2.06 15.46
CA GLY A 100 16.12 -3.24 15.12
C GLY A 100 16.49 -3.27 13.63
N ALA A 101 15.63 -2.78 12.74
CA ALA A 101 15.94 -2.65 11.32
C ALA A 101 17.02 -1.59 11.06
N VAL A 102 16.96 -0.45 11.78
CA VAL A 102 17.99 0.61 11.72
C VAL A 102 19.37 0.05 12.07
N ALA A 103 19.46 -0.79 13.10
CA ALA A 103 20.73 -1.33 13.59
C ALA A 103 21.46 -2.23 12.56
N VAL A 104 20.72 -2.80 11.60
CA VAL A 104 21.27 -3.70 10.58
C VAL A 104 21.22 -3.11 9.17
N ALA A 105 20.59 -1.95 8.98
CA ALA A 105 20.45 -1.30 7.68
C ALA A 105 21.80 -0.80 7.13
N PRO A 106 22.06 -0.94 5.83
CA PRO A 106 23.34 -0.53 5.23
C PRO A 106 23.31 0.90 4.67
N GLY A 107 24.32 1.70 5.02
CA GLY A 107 24.59 3.00 4.38
C GLY A 107 23.39 3.94 4.43
N ALA A 108 23.03 4.55 3.31
CA ALA A 108 21.92 5.51 3.21
C ALA A 108 20.55 4.92 3.65
N ILE A 109 20.38 3.60 3.57
CA ILE A 109 19.14 2.95 4.06
C ILE A 109 19.02 3.05 5.58
N ALA A 110 20.14 3.14 6.31
CA ALA A 110 20.10 3.36 7.76
C ALA A 110 19.61 4.76 8.11
N GLU A 111 19.89 5.76 7.26
CA GLU A 111 19.42 7.14 7.44
C GLU A 111 17.90 7.23 7.21
N ASP A 112 17.42 6.62 6.13
CA ASP A 112 15.99 6.51 5.85
C ASP A 112 15.27 5.72 6.96
N ALA A 113 15.84 4.59 7.39
CA ALA A 113 15.28 3.77 8.48
C ALA A 113 15.24 4.53 9.81
N ALA A 114 16.26 5.35 10.09
CA ALA A 114 16.29 6.15 11.31
C ALA A 114 15.23 7.25 11.30
N LEU A 115 15.01 7.91 10.15
CA LEU A 115 13.95 8.90 9.99
C LEU A 115 12.57 8.26 10.18
N TYR A 116 12.36 7.08 9.60
CA TYR A 116 11.13 6.33 9.80
C TYR A 116 10.97 5.85 11.26
N ALA A 117 12.03 5.39 11.92
CA ALA A 117 11.97 5.04 13.34
C ALA A 117 11.55 6.25 14.21
N GLU A 118 12.01 7.45 13.88
CA GLU A 118 11.64 8.67 14.57
C GLU A 118 10.16 9.05 14.34
N SER A 119 9.63 8.84 13.12
CA SER A 119 8.20 9.02 12.85
C SER A 119 7.36 8.03 13.65
N VAL A 120 7.76 6.77 13.72
CA VAL A 120 7.08 5.74 14.51
C VAL A 120 7.10 6.06 16.00
N ARG A 121 8.22 6.57 16.54
CA ARG A 121 8.27 7.07 17.93
C ARG A 121 7.33 8.25 18.17
N ALA A 122 7.26 9.18 17.22
CA ALA A 122 6.37 10.33 17.31
C ALA A 122 4.89 9.88 17.31
N LEU A 123 4.53 8.96 16.42
CA LEU A 123 3.19 8.32 16.39
C LEU A 123 2.88 7.61 17.72
N ALA A 124 3.80 6.81 18.24
CA ALA A 124 3.64 6.15 19.53
C ALA A 124 3.46 7.16 20.67
N THR A 125 4.18 8.28 20.64
CA THR A 125 4.06 9.39 21.60
C THR A 125 2.70 10.08 21.52
N MET A 126 2.10 10.19 20.33
CA MET A 126 0.75 10.75 20.20
C MET A 126 -0.31 9.87 20.86
N VAL A 127 -0.13 8.55 20.83
CA VAL A 127 -1.07 7.59 21.42
C VAL A 127 -0.88 7.42 22.93
N THR A 128 0.38 7.43 23.39
CA THR A 128 0.73 7.04 24.78
C THR A 128 1.18 8.20 25.66
N GLY A 129 1.53 9.35 25.06
CA GLY A 129 2.11 10.49 25.75
C GLY A 129 1.09 11.43 26.39
N THR A 130 1.60 12.43 27.13
CA THR A 130 0.76 13.53 27.62
C THR A 130 0.33 14.44 26.46
N PRO A 131 -0.76 15.22 26.60
CA PRO A 131 -1.24 16.11 25.52
C PRO A 131 -0.18 17.07 24.96
N LYS A 132 0.72 17.56 25.82
CA LYS A 132 1.83 18.44 25.39
C LYS A 132 2.88 17.70 24.56
N GLN A 133 3.17 16.45 24.91
CA GLN A 133 4.11 15.62 24.16
C GLN A 133 3.50 15.19 22.82
N ALA A 134 2.22 14.82 22.81
CA ALA A 134 1.48 14.50 21.60
C ALA A 134 1.48 15.68 20.62
N ALA A 135 1.19 16.90 21.08
CA ALA A 135 1.23 18.10 20.23
C ALA A 135 2.63 18.39 19.66
N LYS A 136 3.70 18.11 20.41
CA LYS A 136 5.07 18.25 19.91
C LYS A 136 5.38 17.20 18.85
N ALA A 137 4.96 15.96 19.07
CA ALA A 137 5.13 14.86 18.12
C ALA A 137 4.37 15.11 16.82
N ASP A 138 3.11 15.56 16.92
CA ASP A 138 2.27 15.94 15.79
C ASP A 138 2.89 17.07 14.94
N ALA A 139 3.39 18.11 15.60
CA ALA A 139 4.06 19.22 14.93
C ALA A 139 5.35 18.77 14.21
N TRP A 140 6.09 17.83 14.79
CA TRP A 140 7.29 17.26 14.16
C TRP A 140 6.93 16.40 12.95
N LEU A 141 5.91 15.54 13.06
CA LEU A 141 5.42 14.72 11.95
C LEU A 141 5.00 15.59 10.77
N THR A 142 4.21 16.63 11.03
CA THR A 142 3.78 17.60 10.00
C THR A 142 4.96 18.30 9.33
N GLN A 143 6.01 18.63 10.09
CA GLN A 143 7.20 19.31 9.53
C GLN A 143 8.07 18.38 8.67
N ASN A 144 7.97 17.06 8.86
CA ASN A 144 8.83 16.08 8.21
C ASN A 144 8.05 15.15 7.26
N GLU A 145 6.77 15.43 6.98
CA GLU A 145 5.86 14.56 6.21
C GLU A 145 6.48 14.10 4.88
N ASP A 146 6.98 15.03 4.07
CA ASP A 146 7.61 14.72 2.77
C ASP A 146 8.86 13.84 2.91
N ALA A 147 9.67 14.09 3.94
CA ALA A 147 10.90 13.36 4.18
C ALA A 147 10.60 11.93 4.69
N ILE A 148 9.58 11.80 5.54
CA ILE A 148 9.09 10.50 6.03
C ILE A 148 8.55 9.68 4.86
N ALA A 149 7.69 10.26 4.02
CA ALA A 149 7.15 9.58 2.84
C ALA A 149 8.24 9.14 1.85
N ALA A 150 9.27 9.98 1.64
CA ALA A 150 10.41 9.62 0.82
C ALA A 150 11.24 8.48 1.43
N ALA A 151 11.48 8.51 2.74
CA ALA A 151 12.19 7.47 3.45
C ALA A 151 11.43 6.13 3.42
N GLU A 152 10.12 6.14 3.65
CA GLU A 152 9.26 4.96 3.55
C GLU A 152 9.32 4.34 2.16
N ALA A 153 9.16 5.15 1.11
CA ALA A 153 9.24 4.68 -0.27
C ALA A 153 10.63 4.12 -0.62
N ASN A 154 11.70 4.74 -0.14
CA ASN A 154 13.07 4.26 -0.35
C ASN A 154 13.32 2.94 0.39
N LEU A 155 12.85 2.83 1.64
CA LEU A 155 12.98 1.63 2.46
C LEU A 155 12.27 0.45 1.83
N ASP A 156 11.01 0.64 1.42
CA ASP A 156 10.22 -0.43 0.78
C ASP A 156 10.79 -0.81 -0.59
N SER A 157 11.17 0.17 -1.41
CA SER A 157 11.82 -0.09 -2.70
C SER A 157 13.13 -0.86 -2.52
N TYR A 158 13.93 -0.50 -1.52
CA TYR A 158 15.18 -1.16 -1.21
C TYR A 158 14.97 -2.59 -0.68
N SER A 159 14.08 -2.79 0.28
CA SER A 159 13.80 -4.11 0.85
C SER A 159 13.19 -5.05 -0.19
N GLN A 160 12.26 -4.54 -1.02
CA GLN A 160 11.62 -5.32 -2.06
C GLN A 160 12.62 -5.72 -3.16
N SER A 161 13.50 -4.82 -3.57
CA SER A 161 14.50 -5.10 -4.62
C SER A 161 15.68 -5.95 -4.12
N THR A 162 16.07 -5.79 -2.85
CA THR A 162 17.26 -6.45 -2.28
C THR A 162 16.91 -7.77 -1.62
N CYS A 163 15.89 -7.77 -0.77
CA CYS A 163 15.47 -8.94 0.01
C CYS A 163 14.35 -9.71 -0.69
N GLY A 164 13.49 -9.01 -1.44
CA GLY A 164 12.25 -9.59 -2.00
C GLY A 164 11.10 -9.58 -1.00
N LEU A 165 11.20 -8.76 0.03
CA LEU A 165 10.25 -8.65 1.13
C LEU A 165 9.91 -7.17 1.35
N PRO A 166 8.67 -6.84 1.72
CA PRO A 166 8.31 -5.47 2.08
C PRO A 166 9.07 -5.04 3.34
N PHE A 167 9.25 -3.73 3.50
CA PHE A 167 9.78 -3.20 4.74
C PHE A 167 8.73 -3.33 5.86
N ILE A 168 9.17 -3.19 7.12
CA ILE A 168 8.29 -3.18 8.27
C ILE A 168 7.49 -1.87 8.26
N THR A 169 6.31 -1.88 7.66
CA THR A 169 5.38 -0.76 7.65
C THR A 169 4.15 -1.13 8.47
N GLY A 170 3.73 -0.27 9.39
CA GLY A 170 2.65 -0.53 10.36
C GLY A 170 1.24 -0.60 9.74
N GLU A 171 1.12 -0.88 8.44
CA GLU A 171 -0.16 -0.95 7.70
C GLU A 171 -0.85 -2.33 7.80
N GLY A 172 -0.64 -3.04 8.90
CA GLY A 172 -1.17 -4.40 9.17
C GLY A 172 -2.54 -4.43 9.82
#